data_AF-A0A257IZT2-F1
#
_entry.id   AF-A0A257IZT2-F1
#
_cell.length_a   1.000
_cell.length_b   1.000
_cell.length_c   1.000
_cell.angle_alpha   90.00
_cell.angle_beta   90.00
_cell.angle_gamma   90.00
#
_symmetry.space_group_name_H-M   'P 1'
#
loop_
_entity.id
_entity.type
_entity.pdbx_description
1 polymer ?
#
loop_
_entity_poly.entity_id
_entity_poly.type
_entity_poly.pdbx_seq_one_letter_code
_entity_poly.pdbx_strand_id
1 'polypeptide(L)'
;APGFIGIVAHHLAQGFDTLHDVKMRVGALPAFPTNALKYNLTWSVDGLINEYCHPCEAIRDGHNLEVLPLEGLEHFSLDGTEYEAFNTSGGLGTLCETLAGRVRTLDYKSVRYPGHQALMKLLLEDLQLKDDTTTLKDILRKSVPGTMQDVVLVFVTVSGLKQGALMQEVFARKIFADRSETGPMSAIQITTAAGICAAVDLFRAGALPQQGFIRQEQVELPAFLANRFGRAYQQSRQVESIG
;
A
#
# COMPACT_ATOMS: atom_id res chain seq x y z
N ALA A 1 -0.49 -4.14 -2.46
CA ALA A 1 -1.05 -4.43 -1.12
C ALA A 1 -2.25 -5.35 -1.33
N PRO A 2 -2.57 -6.24 -0.38
CA PRO A 2 -1.77 -6.64 0.80
C PRO A 2 -0.42 -7.27 0.40
N GLY A 3 0.36 -7.79 1.34
CA GLY A 3 1.68 -8.41 1.09
C GLY A 3 2.83 -7.60 1.68
N PHE A 4 3.74 -7.11 0.84
CA PHE A 4 4.98 -6.45 1.29
C PHE A 4 4.78 -5.30 2.29
N ILE A 5 3.74 -4.48 2.12
CA ILE A 5 3.43 -3.39 3.05
C ILE A 5 3.14 -3.91 4.47
N GLY A 6 2.47 -5.07 4.59
CA GLY A 6 2.17 -5.69 5.88
C GLY A 6 3.40 -6.32 6.52
N ILE A 7 4.27 -6.94 5.72
CA ILE A 7 5.58 -7.43 6.15
C ILE A 7 6.39 -6.29 6.79
N VAL A 8 6.49 -5.15 6.10
CA VAL A 8 7.21 -3.96 6.59
C VAL A 8 6.58 -3.42 7.86
N ALA A 9 5.25 -3.23 7.87
CA ALA A 9 4.54 -2.69 9.02
C ALA A 9 4.71 -3.56 10.27
N HIS A 10 4.58 -4.88 10.12
CA HIS A 10 4.79 -5.82 11.22
C HIS A 10 6.22 -5.78 11.73
N HIS A 11 7.21 -5.80 10.85
CA HIS A 11 8.63 -5.76 11.21
C HIS A 11 8.98 -4.51 12.02
N LEU A 12 8.55 -3.32 11.57
CA LEU A 12 8.77 -2.08 12.33
C LEU A 12 8.03 -2.09 13.67
N ALA A 13 6.79 -2.59 13.70
CA ALA A 13 5.99 -2.64 14.92
C ALA A 13 6.59 -3.50 16.03
N GLN A 14 7.41 -4.50 15.70
CA GLN A 14 8.12 -5.31 16.70
C GLN A 14 9.19 -4.54 17.46
N GLY A 15 9.68 -3.40 16.92
CA GLY A 15 10.73 -2.60 17.53
C GLY A 15 10.27 -1.66 18.66
N PHE A 16 8.97 -1.61 18.97
CA PHE A 16 8.39 -0.69 19.95
C PHE A 16 7.83 -1.45 21.17
N ASP A 17 8.04 -0.87 22.36
CA ASP A 17 7.50 -1.39 23.62
C ASP A 17 5.99 -1.12 23.73
N THR A 18 5.55 0.04 23.24
CA THR A 18 4.13 0.43 23.17
C THR A 18 3.84 1.03 21.80
N LEU A 19 2.84 0.51 21.09
CA LEU A 19 2.48 0.99 19.76
C LEU A 19 1.34 2.01 19.84
N HIS A 20 1.59 3.22 19.37
CA HIS A 20 0.57 4.25 19.25
C HIS A 20 -0.07 4.22 17.86
N ASP A 21 0.72 4.34 16.81
CA ASP A 21 0.20 4.46 15.45
C ASP A 21 1.00 3.58 14.50
N VAL A 22 0.29 2.82 13.66
CA VAL A 22 0.83 2.11 12.49
C VAL A 22 0.05 2.57 11.26
N LYS A 23 0.71 3.35 10.41
CA LYS A 23 0.11 3.96 9.22
C LYS A 23 0.74 3.38 7.97
N MET A 24 -0.06 2.72 7.14
CA MET A 24 0.37 2.06 5.91
C MET A 24 -0.16 2.83 4.70
N ARG A 25 0.75 3.32 3.83
CA ARG A 25 0.43 4.13 2.65
C ARG A 25 1.03 3.50 1.41
N VAL A 26 0.20 3.17 0.45
CA VAL A 26 0.63 2.52 -0.80
C VAL A 26 -0.05 3.14 -2.00
N GLY A 27 0.68 3.36 -3.08
CA GLY A 27 0.10 3.78 -4.35
C GLY A 27 0.86 3.21 -5.53
N ALA A 28 0.13 2.65 -6.50
CA ALA A 28 0.64 2.47 -7.86
C ALA A 28 0.19 3.69 -8.67
N LEU A 29 1.16 4.49 -9.11
CA LEU A 29 0.93 5.84 -9.63
C LEU A 29 1.57 5.98 -11.01
N PRO A 30 0.98 6.74 -11.94
CA PRO A 30 1.70 7.10 -13.16
C PRO A 30 2.91 7.96 -12.82
N ALA A 31 4.05 7.73 -13.46
CA ALA A 31 5.23 8.58 -13.32
C ALA A 31 4.99 10.01 -13.86
N PHE A 32 4.02 10.17 -14.77
CA PHE A 32 3.67 11.43 -15.41
C PHE A 32 2.15 11.67 -15.35
N PRO A 33 1.62 12.28 -14.27
CA PRO A 33 0.19 12.53 -14.11
C PRO A 33 -0.26 13.76 -14.93
N THR A 34 -0.57 13.59 -16.21
CA THR A 34 -0.89 14.70 -17.14
C THR A 34 -2.39 15.00 -17.31
N ASN A 35 -3.27 14.13 -16.82
CA ASN A 35 -4.73 14.30 -16.92
C ASN A 35 -5.36 14.80 -15.61
N ALA A 36 -6.63 15.21 -15.66
CA ALA A 36 -7.35 15.75 -14.50
C ALA A 36 -7.46 14.75 -13.34
N LEU A 37 -7.67 13.46 -13.63
CA LEU A 37 -7.68 12.39 -12.61
C LEU A 37 -6.30 12.15 -11.99
N LYS A 38 -5.23 12.66 -12.61
CA LYS A 38 -3.83 12.38 -12.28
C LYS A 38 -3.57 10.87 -12.14
N TYR A 39 -4.22 10.08 -12.98
CA TYR A 39 -4.23 8.62 -12.88
C TYR A 39 -4.21 7.96 -14.26
N ASN A 40 -3.64 6.76 -14.32
CA ASN A 40 -3.63 5.90 -15.50
C ASN A 40 -4.00 4.48 -15.07
N LEU A 41 -4.60 3.70 -15.97
CA LEU A 41 -4.95 2.31 -15.69
C LEU A 41 -3.68 1.44 -15.72
N THR A 42 -3.16 1.06 -14.55
CA THR A 42 -1.98 0.20 -14.41
C THR A 42 -2.33 -1.23 -13.97
N TRP A 43 -3.56 -1.45 -13.49
CA TRP A 43 -4.06 -2.71 -12.99
C TRP A 43 -5.60 -2.78 -13.12
N SER A 44 -6.21 -3.83 -12.56
CA SER A 44 -7.65 -4.12 -12.69
C SER A 44 -8.54 -2.94 -12.30
N VAL A 45 -9.35 -2.47 -13.25
CA VAL A 45 -10.39 -1.45 -12.99
C VAL A 45 -11.43 -1.96 -12.00
N ASP A 46 -11.77 -3.25 -12.06
CA ASP A 46 -12.70 -3.85 -11.11
C ASP A 46 -12.18 -3.80 -9.69
N GLY A 47 -10.90 -4.12 -9.51
CA GLY A 47 -10.24 -4.02 -8.20
C GLY A 47 -10.19 -2.57 -7.71
N LEU A 48 -9.85 -1.62 -8.59
CA LEU A 48 -9.79 -0.21 -8.24
C LEU A 48 -11.14 0.32 -7.74
N ILE A 49 -12.23 0.03 -8.46
CA ILE A 49 -13.57 0.45 -8.04
C ILE A 49 -14.00 -0.28 -6.77
N ASN A 50 -13.67 -1.56 -6.63
CA ASN A 50 -13.95 -2.32 -5.42
C ASN A 50 -13.31 -1.69 -4.17
N GLU A 51 -12.05 -1.25 -4.28
CA GLU A 51 -11.31 -0.59 -3.20
C GLU A 51 -11.97 0.72 -2.73
N TYR A 52 -12.64 1.44 -3.64
CA TYR A 52 -13.30 2.72 -3.37
C TYR A 52 -14.75 2.59 -2.87
N CYS A 53 -15.37 1.42 -3.00
CA CYS A 53 -16.79 1.23 -2.68
C CYS A 53 -17.04 0.45 -1.39
N HIS A 54 -16.04 -0.29 -0.87
CA HIS A 54 -16.23 -1.16 0.28
C HIS A 54 -15.68 -0.56 1.59
N PRO A 55 -16.28 -0.90 2.75
CA PRO A 55 -15.74 -0.55 4.06
C PRO A 55 -14.29 -0.98 4.22
N CYS A 56 -13.53 -0.21 5.02
CA CYS A 56 -12.12 -0.45 5.26
C CYS A 56 -11.93 -0.82 6.74
N GLU A 57 -11.23 -1.91 7.02
CA GLU A 57 -10.86 -2.25 8.38
C GLU A 57 -9.85 -1.25 8.94
N ALA A 58 -9.94 -0.96 10.24
CA ALA A 58 -8.98 -0.15 10.97
C ALA A 58 -9.01 -0.49 12.47
N ILE A 59 -7.99 -0.02 13.19
CA ILE A 59 -8.01 0.10 14.64
C ILE A 59 -7.98 1.59 14.99
N ARG A 60 -8.89 2.06 15.83
CA ARG A 60 -8.83 3.40 16.46
C ARG A 60 -9.08 3.27 17.95
N ASP A 61 -8.30 4.01 18.72
CA ASP A 61 -8.36 3.98 20.19
C ASP A 61 -8.32 2.56 20.78
N GLY A 62 -7.61 1.64 20.11
CA GLY A 62 -7.47 0.23 20.50
C GLY A 62 -8.65 -0.67 20.10
N HIS A 63 -9.67 -0.13 19.42
CA HIS A 63 -10.85 -0.88 18.99
C HIS A 63 -10.84 -1.14 17.48
N ASN A 64 -11.16 -2.37 17.09
CA ASN A 64 -11.39 -2.72 15.69
C ASN A 64 -12.70 -2.10 15.22
N LEU A 65 -12.68 -1.46 14.06
CA LEU A 65 -13.86 -0.87 13.45
C LEU A 65 -13.72 -0.79 11.92
N GLU A 66 -14.85 -0.57 11.26
CA GLU A 66 -14.89 -0.25 9.85
C GLU A 66 -14.99 1.26 9.62
N VAL A 67 -14.13 1.79 8.77
CA VAL A 67 -14.18 3.18 8.31
C VAL A 67 -14.70 3.25 6.88
N LEU A 68 -15.28 4.39 6.53
CA LEU A 68 -15.77 4.63 5.18
C LEU A 68 -14.62 4.74 4.18
N PRO A 69 -14.78 4.20 2.96
CA PRO A 69 -13.83 4.43 1.88
C PRO A 69 -13.83 5.90 1.47
N LEU A 70 -12.74 6.36 0.83
CA LEU A 70 -12.52 7.75 0.41
C LEU A 70 -12.45 8.78 1.54
N GLU A 71 -12.76 8.42 2.78
CA GLU A 71 -12.64 9.28 3.94
C GLU A 71 -11.22 9.29 4.54
N GLY A 72 -11.01 10.20 5.50
CA GLY A 72 -9.74 10.35 6.17
C GLY A 72 -8.64 10.90 5.26
N LEU A 73 -9.00 11.82 4.35
CA LEU A 73 -8.04 12.48 3.46
C LEU A 73 -6.89 13.12 4.26
N GLU A 74 -5.67 12.74 3.93
CA GLU A 74 -4.45 13.35 4.46
C GLU A 74 -3.51 13.72 3.31
N HIS A 75 -2.67 14.72 3.55
CA HIS A 75 -1.65 15.15 2.60
C HIS A 75 -0.27 14.91 3.21
N PHE A 76 0.68 14.49 2.39
CA PHE A 76 2.08 14.36 2.79
C PHE A 76 3.00 14.58 1.60
N SER A 77 4.25 14.89 1.88
CA SER A 77 5.29 15.04 0.87
C SER A 77 6.34 13.96 1.02
N LEU A 78 6.82 13.42 -0.10
CA LEU A 78 7.97 12.53 -0.13
C LEU A 78 8.87 12.89 -1.33
N ASP A 79 10.12 13.24 -1.03
CA ASP A 79 11.12 13.74 -1.97
C ASP A 79 10.60 14.95 -2.77
N GLY A 80 9.97 15.90 -2.08
CA GLY A 80 9.41 17.12 -2.67
C GLY A 80 8.18 16.91 -3.57
N THR A 81 7.68 15.69 -3.69
CA THR A 81 6.41 15.41 -4.37
C THR A 81 5.28 15.36 -3.37
N GLU A 82 4.23 16.15 -3.59
CA GLU A 82 3.01 16.11 -2.79
C GLU A 82 2.11 14.94 -3.21
N TYR A 83 1.54 14.31 -2.20
CA TYR A 83 0.60 13.21 -2.32
C TYR A 83 -0.60 13.45 -1.40
N GLU A 84 -1.72 12.83 -1.76
CA GLU A 84 -2.85 12.62 -0.88
C GLU A 84 -3.01 11.13 -0.57
N ALA A 85 -3.58 10.80 0.59
CA ALA A 85 -3.96 9.44 0.92
C ALA A 85 -5.32 9.40 1.62
N PHE A 86 -6.11 8.36 1.33
CA PHE A 86 -7.45 8.17 1.86
C PHE A 86 -7.78 6.68 2.01
N ASN A 87 -8.79 6.37 2.83
CA ASN A 87 -9.15 5.00 3.16
C ASN A 87 -9.59 4.23 1.90
N THR A 88 -9.04 3.03 1.74
CA THR A 88 -9.42 2.08 0.68
C THR A 88 -9.36 0.67 1.23
N SER A 89 -10.28 -0.19 0.80
CA SER A 89 -10.42 -1.54 1.38
C SER A 89 -9.29 -2.49 0.98
N GLY A 90 -9.16 -3.62 1.69
CA GLY A 90 -8.32 -4.75 1.31
C GLY A 90 -6.82 -4.66 1.62
N GLY A 91 -6.30 -3.50 2.04
CA GLY A 91 -4.85 -3.32 2.20
C GLY A 91 -4.21 -3.91 3.47
N LEU A 92 -4.98 -4.12 4.54
CA LEU A 92 -4.45 -4.59 5.83
C LEU A 92 -4.25 -6.11 5.90
N GLY A 93 -5.10 -6.91 5.24
CA GLY A 93 -5.11 -8.36 5.45
C GLY A 93 -5.30 -8.70 6.93
N THR A 94 -4.48 -9.59 7.48
CA THR A 94 -4.60 -10.06 8.88
C THR A 94 -3.94 -9.15 9.92
N LEU A 95 -3.48 -7.96 9.55
CA LEU A 95 -2.73 -7.10 10.46
C LEU A 95 -3.60 -6.54 11.59
N CYS A 96 -4.89 -6.26 11.32
CA CYS A 96 -5.85 -5.86 12.35
C CYS A 96 -5.99 -6.92 13.43
N GLU A 97 -6.16 -8.19 13.05
CA GLU A 97 -6.21 -9.30 14.01
C GLU A 97 -4.88 -9.45 14.76
N THR A 98 -3.76 -9.31 14.05
CA THR A 98 -2.43 -9.53 14.61
C THR A 98 -2.02 -8.45 15.62
N LEU A 99 -2.47 -7.21 15.43
CA LEU A 99 -2.14 -6.08 16.30
C LEU A 99 -3.29 -5.66 17.23
N ALA A 100 -4.42 -6.37 17.21
CA ALA A 100 -5.54 -6.12 18.11
C ALA A 100 -5.08 -6.13 19.58
N GLY A 101 -5.47 -5.11 20.34
CA GLY A 101 -5.06 -4.91 21.74
C GLY A 101 -3.60 -4.50 21.95
N ARG A 102 -2.79 -4.39 20.89
CA ARG A 102 -1.38 -3.95 20.98
C ARG A 102 -1.15 -2.54 20.47
N VAL A 103 -1.95 -2.08 19.51
CA VAL A 103 -1.83 -0.76 18.89
C VAL A 103 -3.07 0.09 19.15
N ARG A 104 -2.89 1.38 19.40
CA ARG A 104 -4.00 2.33 19.53
C ARG A 104 -4.64 2.63 18.16
N THR A 105 -3.82 2.88 17.15
CA THR A 105 -4.24 3.24 15.80
C THR A 105 -3.55 2.39 14.74
N LEU A 106 -4.33 1.73 13.88
CA LEU A 106 -3.84 1.05 12.67
C LEU A 106 -4.75 1.41 11.50
N ASP A 107 -4.17 1.93 10.41
CA ASP A 107 -4.93 2.16 9.19
C ASP A 107 -4.10 2.03 7.91
N TYR A 108 -4.78 1.61 6.84
CA TYR A 108 -4.25 1.55 5.48
C TYR A 108 -4.95 2.57 4.61
N LYS A 109 -4.18 3.28 3.79
CA LYS A 109 -4.70 4.24 2.83
C LYS A 109 -3.98 4.13 1.49
N SER A 110 -4.75 4.26 0.41
CA SER A 110 -4.19 4.40 -0.92
C SER A 110 -3.65 5.79 -1.14
N VAL A 111 -2.45 5.88 -1.70
CA VAL A 111 -1.80 7.13 -2.09
C VAL A 111 -2.21 7.49 -3.51
N ARG A 112 -2.53 8.76 -3.75
CA ARG A 112 -2.80 9.36 -5.06
C ARG A 112 -2.15 10.74 -5.16
N TYR A 113 -2.17 11.32 -6.36
CA TYR A 113 -1.79 12.72 -6.52
C TYR A 113 -2.93 13.64 -6.09
N PRO A 114 -2.63 14.85 -5.58
CA PRO A 114 -3.66 15.75 -5.04
C PRO A 114 -4.81 16.03 -6.01
N GLY A 115 -6.04 15.93 -5.50
CA GLY A 115 -7.30 16.17 -6.21
C GLY A 115 -7.99 14.91 -6.76
N HIS A 116 -7.34 13.75 -6.73
CA HIS A 116 -7.95 12.51 -7.24
C HIS A 116 -9.15 12.08 -6.39
N GLN A 117 -9.04 12.14 -5.06
CA GLN A 117 -10.09 11.75 -4.12
C GLN A 117 -11.36 12.57 -4.33
N ALA A 118 -11.23 13.89 -4.48
CA ALA A 118 -12.38 14.77 -4.70
C ALA A 118 -13.13 14.42 -5.99
N LEU A 119 -12.39 14.11 -7.07
CA LEU A 119 -12.98 13.66 -8.33
C LEU A 119 -13.65 12.29 -8.19
N MET A 120 -13.06 11.37 -7.43
CA MET A 120 -13.68 10.07 -7.17
C MET A 120 -14.94 10.19 -6.31
N LYS A 121 -14.97 11.08 -5.30
CA LYS A 121 -16.18 11.38 -4.52
C LYS A 121 -17.28 11.97 -5.40
N LEU A 122 -16.96 12.92 -6.27
CA LEU A 122 -17.93 13.43 -7.25
C LEU A 122 -18.56 12.29 -8.07
N LEU A 123 -17.74 11.40 -8.62
CA LEU A 123 -18.23 10.29 -9.45
C LEU A 123 -19.07 9.29 -8.65
N LEU A 124 -18.60 8.90 -7.47
CA LEU A 124 -19.19 7.80 -6.70
C LEU A 124 -20.37 8.24 -5.82
N GLU A 125 -20.31 9.44 -5.26
CA GLU A 125 -21.31 9.97 -4.32
C GLU A 125 -22.30 10.89 -5.03
N ASP A 126 -21.83 11.96 -5.65
CA ASP A 126 -22.71 13.00 -6.21
C ASP A 126 -23.43 12.52 -7.48
N LEU A 127 -22.71 11.80 -8.34
CA LEU A 127 -23.28 11.16 -9.52
C LEU A 127 -23.79 9.74 -9.25
N GLN A 128 -23.69 9.25 -8.01
CA GLN A 128 -24.18 7.96 -7.55
C GLN A 128 -23.68 6.75 -8.37
N LEU A 129 -22.52 6.86 -9.04
CA LEU A 129 -22.00 5.77 -9.88
C LEU A 129 -21.48 4.58 -9.06
N LYS A 130 -21.41 4.70 -7.73
CA LYS A 130 -21.18 3.54 -6.85
C LYS A 130 -22.31 2.50 -6.96
N ASP A 131 -23.52 2.94 -7.31
CA ASP A 131 -24.69 2.06 -7.48
C ASP A 131 -24.81 1.54 -8.93
N ASP A 132 -24.04 2.10 -9.87
CA ASP A 132 -23.87 1.63 -11.25
C ASP A 132 -22.38 1.51 -11.62
N THR A 133 -21.70 0.59 -10.92
CA THR A 133 -20.27 0.38 -11.12
C THR A 133 -19.93 -0.11 -12.54
N THR A 134 -20.87 -0.73 -13.25
CA THR A 134 -20.67 -1.16 -14.64
C THR A 134 -20.41 0.04 -15.54
N THR A 135 -21.29 1.06 -15.49
CA THR A 135 -21.13 2.28 -16.27
C THR A 135 -19.84 3.01 -15.92
N LEU A 136 -19.51 3.13 -14.62
CA LEU A 136 -18.25 3.76 -14.21
C LEU A 136 -17.03 3.03 -14.77
N LYS A 137 -16.99 1.70 -14.66
CA LYS A 137 -15.89 0.89 -15.18
C LYS A 137 -15.75 1.05 -16.70
N ASP A 138 -16.86 1.10 -17.43
CA ASP A 138 -16.85 1.27 -18.88
C ASP A 138 -16.36 2.68 -19.28
N ILE A 139 -16.77 3.73 -18.56
CA ILE A 139 -16.24 5.08 -18.75
C ILE A 139 -14.73 5.09 -18.53
N LEU A 140 -14.24 4.50 -17.43
CA LEU A 140 -12.80 4.49 -17.12
C LEU A 140 -11.99 3.69 -18.13
N ARG A 141 -12.42 2.48 -18.50
CA ARG A 141 -11.75 1.65 -19.52
C ARG A 141 -11.70 2.32 -20.88
N LYS A 142 -12.76 3.06 -21.24
CA LYS A 142 -12.83 3.79 -22.50
C LYS A 142 -11.99 5.07 -22.51
N SER A 143 -11.93 5.78 -21.38
CA SER A 143 -11.49 7.18 -21.36
C SER A 143 -10.15 7.41 -20.65
N VAL A 144 -9.74 6.50 -19.76
CA VAL A 144 -8.48 6.62 -19.02
C VAL A 144 -7.42 5.73 -19.66
N PRO A 145 -6.33 6.31 -20.20
CA PRO A 145 -5.29 5.52 -20.85
C PRO A 145 -4.52 4.67 -19.82
N GLY A 146 -4.12 3.47 -20.24
CA GLY A 146 -3.14 2.68 -19.51
C GLY A 146 -1.73 3.22 -19.66
N THR A 147 -0.82 2.82 -18.77
CA THR A 147 0.61 3.15 -18.89
C THR A 147 1.49 2.05 -18.29
N MET A 148 2.67 1.86 -18.89
CA MET A 148 3.76 1.06 -18.32
C MET A 148 4.76 1.92 -17.55
N GLN A 149 4.61 3.25 -17.60
CA GLN A 149 5.46 4.21 -16.91
C GLN A 149 4.83 4.56 -15.57
N ASP A 150 4.87 3.62 -14.65
CA ASP A 150 4.36 3.76 -13.30
C ASP A 150 5.47 3.72 -12.24
N VAL A 151 5.10 4.08 -11.03
CA VAL A 151 5.90 4.00 -9.82
C VAL A 151 5.02 3.44 -8.71
N VAL A 152 5.57 2.50 -7.95
CA VAL A 152 4.94 1.99 -6.73
C VAL A 152 5.59 2.66 -5.54
N LEU A 153 4.78 3.38 -4.77
CA LEU A 153 5.16 3.95 -3.50
C LEU A 153 4.73 3.02 -2.35
N VAL A 154 5.66 2.74 -1.45
CA VAL A 154 5.44 2.06 -0.18
C VAL A 154 5.94 2.98 0.93
N PHE A 155 5.04 3.43 1.79
CA PHE A 155 5.37 4.34 2.89
C PHE A 155 4.68 3.87 4.17
N VAL A 156 5.46 3.52 5.18
CA VAL A 156 4.98 3.05 6.49
C VAL A 156 5.52 3.97 7.55
N THR A 157 4.66 4.40 8.46
CA THR A 157 5.07 5.10 9.69
C THR A 157 4.59 4.30 10.88
N VAL A 158 5.51 4.01 11.81
CA VAL A 158 5.19 3.43 13.11
C VAL A 158 5.66 4.39 14.19
N SER A 159 4.80 4.70 15.16
CA SER A 159 5.15 5.53 16.31
C SER A 159 4.69 4.89 17.62
N GLY A 160 5.38 5.25 18.70
CA GLY A 160 5.15 4.61 19.99
C GLY A 160 6.27 4.88 20.99
N LEU A 161 6.23 4.18 22.12
CA LEU A 161 7.32 4.20 23.09
C LEU A 161 8.35 3.14 22.74
N LYS A 162 9.62 3.53 22.70
CA LYS A 162 10.78 2.65 22.53
C LYS A 162 11.84 3.08 23.54
N GLN A 163 12.23 2.18 24.43
CA GLN A 163 13.17 2.44 25.53
C GLN A 163 12.78 3.66 26.38
N GLY A 164 11.48 3.81 26.65
CA GLY A 164 10.93 4.90 27.47
C GLY A 164 10.82 6.26 26.75
N ALA A 165 11.25 6.38 25.50
CA ALA A 165 11.11 7.59 24.70
C ALA A 165 10.00 7.45 23.65
N LEU A 166 9.29 8.54 23.38
CA LEU A 166 8.34 8.61 22.27
C LEU A 166 9.12 8.75 20.95
N MET A 167 9.03 7.73 20.11
CA MET A 167 9.79 7.61 18.87
C MET A 167 8.86 7.38 17.67
N GLN A 168 9.39 7.67 16.47
CA GLN A 168 8.74 7.35 15.21
C GLN A 168 9.78 6.76 14.24
N GLU A 169 9.43 5.66 13.59
CA GLU A 169 10.21 5.05 12.53
C GLU A 169 9.42 5.08 11.21
N VAL A 170 10.13 5.33 10.11
CA VAL A 170 9.55 5.45 8.79
C VAL A 170 10.29 4.52 7.82
N PHE A 171 9.53 3.74 7.07
CA PHE A 171 10.03 3.01 5.91
C PHE A 171 9.41 3.58 4.65
N ALA A 172 10.24 4.05 3.72
CA ALA A 172 9.81 4.60 2.45
C ALA A 172 10.57 3.96 1.28
N ARG A 173 9.84 3.53 0.24
CA ARG A 173 10.41 3.01 -1.01
C ARG A 173 9.59 3.49 -2.20
N LYS A 174 10.28 3.92 -3.26
CA LYS A 174 9.74 4.14 -4.60
C LYS A 174 10.36 3.12 -5.53
N ILE A 175 9.52 2.23 -6.06
CA ILE A 175 9.92 1.16 -6.97
C ILE A 175 9.46 1.58 -8.36
N PHE A 176 10.37 1.51 -9.33
CA PHE A 176 10.14 2.04 -10.67
C PHE A 176 9.99 0.90 -11.68
N ALA A 177 9.28 1.19 -12.78
CA ALA A 177 9.21 0.29 -13.93
C ALA A 177 10.61 -0.03 -14.48
N ASP A 178 10.83 -1.28 -14.86
CA ASP A 178 11.98 -1.68 -15.68
C ASP A 178 11.69 -1.32 -17.14
N ARG A 179 12.62 -0.55 -17.71
CA ARG A 179 12.56 -0.05 -19.09
C ARG A 179 13.63 -0.70 -19.98
N SER A 180 14.14 -1.86 -19.57
CA SER A 180 15.06 -2.66 -20.37
C SER A 180 14.45 -2.95 -21.76
N GLU A 181 15.31 -2.95 -22.79
CA GLU A 181 14.87 -3.21 -24.17
C GLU A 181 14.31 -4.63 -24.31
N THR A 182 14.82 -5.57 -23.52
CA THR A 182 14.43 -6.98 -23.53
C THR A 182 13.51 -7.29 -22.35
N GLY A 183 12.20 -7.06 -22.53
CA GLY A 183 11.17 -7.44 -21.56
C GLY A 183 10.86 -6.35 -20.52
N PRO A 184 10.40 -5.17 -20.94
CA PRO A 184 10.02 -4.11 -20.01
C PRO A 184 8.85 -4.55 -19.12
N MET A 185 8.89 -4.13 -17.85
CA MET A 185 7.85 -4.43 -16.86
C MET A 185 7.52 -3.20 -16.04
N SER A 186 6.24 -2.97 -15.79
CA SER A 186 5.78 -1.87 -14.94
C SER A 186 6.15 -2.14 -13.45
N ALA A 187 6.22 -1.09 -12.65
CA ALA A 187 6.48 -1.19 -11.22
C ALA A 187 5.42 -2.05 -10.50
N ILE A 188 4.13 -1.91 -10.86
CA ILE A 188 3.07 -2.76 -10.27
C ILE A 188 3.22 -4.22 -10.70
N GLN A 189 3.62 -4.51 -11.93
CA GLN A 189 3.90 -5.88 -12.38
C GLN A 189 5.07 -6.48 -11.61
N ILE A 190 6.19 -5.75 -11.53
CA ILE A 190 7.39 -6.17 -10.81
C ILE A 190 7.05 -6.48 -9.35
N THR A 191 6.42 -5.54 -8.66
CA THR A 191 6.12 -5.70 -7.22
C THR A 191 5.10 -6.80 -6.97
N THR A 192 4.03 -6.88 -7.75
CA THR A 192 3.03 -7.94 -7.58
C THR A 192 3.66 -9.33 -7.78
N ALA A 193 4.42 -9.52 -8.86
CA ALA A 193 5.07 -10.79 -9.15
C ALA A 193 6.19 -11.11 -8.15
N ALA A 194 7.05 -10.15 -7.83
CA ALA A 194 8.14 -10.33 -6.88
C ALA A 194 7.62 -10.70 -5.48
N GLY A 195 6.53 -10.07 -5.03
CA GLY A 195 5.91 -10.33 -3.75
C GLY A 195 5.52 -11.80 -3.56
N ILE A 196 4.74 -12.35 -4.51
CA ILE A 196 4.32 -13.75 -4.44
C ILE A 196 5.49 -14.72 -4.67
N CYS A 197 6.37 -14.43 -5.63
CA CYS A 197 7.54 -15.27 -5.91
C CYS A 197 8.47 -15.37 -4.70
N ALA A 198 8.72 -14.27 -3.99
CA ALA A 198 9.53 -14.28 -2.77
C ALA A 198 8.88 -15.12 -1.66
N ALA A 199 7.58 -14.97 -1.42
CA ALA A 199 6.87 -15.75 -0.41
C ALA A 199 6.91 -17.26 -0.72
N VAL A 200 6.65 -17.65 -1.97
CA VAL A 200 6.70 -19.05 -2.40
C VAL A 200 8.12 -19.62 -2.33
N ASP A 201 9.14 -18.83 -2.70
CA ASP A 201 10.54 -19.25 -2.65
C ASP A 201 11.01 -19.45 -1.20
N LEU A 202 10.62 -18.56 -0.28
CA LEU A 202 10.87 -18.72 1.16
C LEU A 202 10.16 -19.94 1.74
N PHE A 203 8.90 -20.19 1.34
CA PHE A 203 8.18 -21.41 1.73
C PHE A 203 8.92 -22.66 1.25
N ARG A 204 9.27 -22.71 -0.03
CA ARG A 204 10.03 -23.84 -0.61
C ARG A 204 11.38 -24.07 0.10
N ALA A 205 12.05 -23.00 0.52
CA ALA A 205 13.33 -23.08 1.21
C ALA A 205 13.23 -23.49 2.70
N GLY A 206 12.02 -23.70 3.22
CA GLY A 206 11.82 -24.05 4.63
C GLY A 206 11.90 -22.85 5.59
N ALA A 207 11.93 -21.62 5.07
CA ALA A 207 12.03 -20.40 5.88
C ALA A 207 10.68 -19.90 6.41
N LEU A 208 9.57 -20.52 5.98
CA LEU A 208 8.21 -20.27 6.47
C LEU A 208 7.59 -21.58 6.98
N PRO A 209 6.51 -21.52 7.79
CA PRO A 209 5.78 -22.73 8.20
C PRO A 209 5.38 -23.58 7.00
N GLN A 210 5.58 -24.90 7.07
CA GLN A 210 5.39 -25.80 5.93
C GLN A 210 3.94 -26.30 5.76
N GLN A 211 3.02 -25.85 6.61
CA GLN A 211 1.61 -26.24 6.59
C GLN A 211 0.74 -25.19 7.28
N GLY A 212 -0.56 -25.24 7.01
CA GLY A 212 -1.55 -24.32 7.57
C GLY A 212 -1.61 -22.98 6.85
N PHE A 213 -2.29 -22.02 7.46
CA PHE A 213 -2.42 -20.67 6.93
C PHE A 213 -1.21 -19.82 7.33
N ILE A 214 -0.45 -19.36 6.33
CA ILE A 214 0.74 -18.53 6.53
C ILE A 214 0.34 -17.07 6.32
N ARG A 215 0.45 -16.27 7.38
CA ARG A 215 0.17 -14.84 7.33
C ARG A 215 1.37 -14.06 6.81
N GLN A 216 1.14 -12.88 6.26
CA GLN A 216 2.21 -11.99 5.79
C GLN A 216 3.14 -11.56 6.95
N GLU A 217 2.62 -11.44 8.17
CA GLU A 217 3.37 -11.06 9.37
C GLU A 217 4.38 -12.13 9.81
N GLN A 218 4.27 -13.36 9.30
CA GLN A 218 5.22 -14.44 9.56
C GLN A 218 6.42 -14.42 8.59
N VAL A 219 6.40 -13.53 7.59
CA VAL A 219 7.52 -13.36 6.67
C VAL A 219 8.46 -12.31 7.25
N GLU A 220 9.67 -12.72 7.61
CA GLU A 220 10.69 -11.79 8.12
C GLU A 220 11.19 -10.85 7.03
N LEU A 221 11.10 -9.53 7.26
CA LEU A 221 11.49 -8.52 6.27
C LEU A 221 12.95 -8.70 5.76
N PRO A 222 13.96 -8.97 6.62
CA PRO A 222 15.32 -9.21 6.14
C PRO A 222 15.42 -10.42 5.20
N ALA A 223 14.73 -11.51 5.51
CA ALA A 223 14.71 -12.72 4.68
C ALA A 223 14.01 -12.46 3.34
N PHE A 224 12.90 -11.72 3.36
CA PHE A 224 12.20 -11.29 2.16
C PHE A 224 13.08 -10.42 1.26
N LEU A 225 13.73 -9.39 1.79
CA LEU A 225 14.57 -8.49 1.00
C LEU A 225 15.85 -9.17 0.49
N ALA A 226 16.40 -10.14 1.23
CA ALA A 226 17.54 -10.94 0.79
C ALA A 226 17.19 -11.94 -0.32
N ASN A 227 15.92 -12.35 -0.41
CA ASN A 227 15.43 -13.27 -1.43
C ASN A 227 15.66 -12.71 -2.85
N ARG A 228 16.00 -13.59 -3.80
CA ARG A 228 16.26 -13.23 -5.20
C ARG A 228 15.15 -12.41 -5.86
N PHE A 229 13.89 -12.66 -5.50
CA PHE A 229 12.74 -11.91 -6.00
C PHE A 229 12.50 -10.64 -5.16
N GLY A 230 12.65 -10.72 -3.83
CA GLY A 230 12.40 -9.59 -2.94
C GLY A 230 13.37 -8.42 -3.10
N ARG A 231 14.54 -8.63 -3.72
CA ARG A 231 15.46 -7.56 -4.16
C ARG A 231 14.79 -6.47 -5.00
N ALA A 232 13.69 -6.79 -5.70
CA ALA A 232 12.90 -5.80 -6.44
C ALA A 232 12.39 -4.64 -5.55
N TYR A 233 12.20 -4.89 -4.25
CA TYR A 233 11.74 -3.90 -3.27
C TYR A 233 12.87 -3.10 -2.62
N GLN A 234 14.15 -3.43 -2.91
CA GLN A 234 15.29 -2.69 -2.36
C GLN A 234 15.57 -1.38 -3.12
N GLN A 235 14.95 -1.14 -4.28
CA GLN A 235 15.14 0.07 -5.05
C GLN A 235 14.74 1.31 -4.21
N SER A 236 15.74 2.13 -3.91
CA SER A 236 15.60 3.44 -3.25
C SER A 236 16.32 4.46 -4.12
N ARG A 237 15.61 5.49 -4.57
CA ARG A 237 16.24 6.79 -4.85
C ARG A 237 16.09 7.58 -3.54
N GLN A 238 17.14 7.50 -2.73
CA GLN A 238 17.35 7.87 -1.32
C GLN A 238 16.45 8.94 -0.66
N VAL A 239 15.98 8.61 0.56
CA VAL A 239 16.44 9.22 1.83
C VAL A 239 16.60 8.11 2.87
N GLU A 240 17.81 7.88 3.38
CA GLU A 240 18.06 7.01 4.53
C GLU A 240 18.14 7.89 5.79
N SER A 241 17.40 7.54 6.84
CA SER A 241 17.60 8.13 8.17
C SER A 241 18.94 7.64 8.71
N ILE A 242 19.77 8.58 9.17
CA ILE A 242 21.03 8.28 9.84
C ILE A 242 20.72 8.04 11.33
N GLY A 243 21.03 6.84 11.83
CA GLY A 243 21.02 6.52 13.27
C GLY A 243 20.12 5.36 13.64
#